data_AF-A0A7W1LQ28-F1
#
_entry.id   AF-A0A7W1LQ28-F1
#
_cell.length_a   1.000
_cell.length_b   1.000
_cell.length_c   1.000
_cell.angle_alpha   90.00
_cell.angle_beta   90.00
_cell.angle_gamma   90.00
#
_symmetry.space_group_name_H-M   'P 1'
#
loop_
_entity.id
_entity.type
_entity.pdbx_description
1 polymer ?
#
loop_
_entity_poly.entity_id
_entity_poly.type
_entity_poly.pdbx_seq_one_letter_code
_entity_poly.pdbx_strand_id
1 'polypeptide(L)' 'MAAPHIAGITAQLFQADSTATPFAIEATLKSTATRYTDGAAYSQQGNYLTSFDKGTGLVDVIGAVDKIAA' A
#
# COMPACT_ATOMS: atom_id res chain seq x y z
N MET A 1 12.98 1.94 -10.38
CA MET A 1 13.20 0.63 -9.70
C MET A 1 12.20 0.35 -8.55
N ALA A 2 11.01 0.98 -8.51
CA ALA A 2 10.02 0.76 -7.43
C ALA A 2 9.18 -0.51 -7.60
N ALA A 3 8.76 -0.83 -8.82
CA ALA A 3 7.94 -2.00 -9.13
C ALA A 3 8.44 -3.35 -8.57
N PRO A 4 9.75 -3.72 -8.66
CA PRO A 4 10.20 -4.98 -8.07
C PRO A 4 10.08 -5.03 -6.54
N HIS A 5 10.20 -3.89 -5.84
CA HIS A 5 9.96 -3.84 -4.40
C HIS A 5 8.49 -4.14 -4.09
N ILE A 6 7.56 -3.54 -4.85
CA ILE A 6 6.13 -3.81 -4.71
C ILE A 6 5.82 -5.27 -5.01
N ALA A 7 6.43 -5.88 -6.04
CA ALA A 7 6.24 -7.30 -6.33
C ALA A 7 6.69 -8.21 -5.18
N GLY A 8 7.84 -7.93 -4.56
CA GLY A 8 8.32 -8.66 -3.40
C GLY A 8 7.40 -8.51 -2.18
N ILE A 9 6.90 -7.31 -1.92
CA ILE A 9 5.94 -7.05 -0.84
C ILE A 9 4.61 -7.77 -1.09
N THR A 10 4.08 -7.72 -2.31
CA THR A 10 2.87 -8.47 -2.69
C THR A 10 3.05 -9.96 -2.45
N ALA A 11 4.21 -10.53 -2.77
CA ALA A 11 4.49 -11.93 -2.48
C ALA A 11 4.50 -12.22 -0.96
N GLN A 12 5.03 -11.33 -0.13
CA GLN A 12 4.97 -11.47 1.34
C GLN A 12 3.53 -11.40 1.87
N LEU A 13 2.69 -10.51 1.34
CA LEU A 13 1.28 -10.44 1.72
C LEU A 13 0.51 -11.71 1.35
N PHE A 14 0.78 -12.30 0.18
CA PHE A 14 0.21 -13.60 -0.21
C PHE A 14 0.72 -14.77 0.66
N GLN A 15 1.94 -14.66 1.22
CA GLN A 15 2.43 -15.65 2.18
C GLN A 15 1.73 -15.50 3.54
N ALA A 16 1.33 -14.28 3.92
CA ALA A 16 0.59 -14.02 5.15
C ALA A 16 -0.88 -14.47 5.05
N ASP A 17 -1.54 -14.19 3.92
CA ASP A 17 -2.86 -14.70 3.58
C ASP A 17 -2.90 -15.20 2.13
N SER A 18 -2.90 -16.52 1.95
CA SER A 18 -2.94 -17.15 0.63
C SER A 18 -4.29 -17.01 -0.09
N THR A 19 -5.33 -16.58 0.61
CA THR A 19 -6.68 -16.36 0.04
C THR A 19 -6.90 -14.92 -0.40
N ALA A 20 -5.95 -14.02 -0.11
CA ALA A 20 -6.03 -12.60 -0.42
C ALA A 20 -6.30 -12.38 -1.93
N THR A 21 -7.33 -11.59 -2.22
CA THR A 21 -7.61 -11.18 -3.61
C THR A 21 -6.70 -10.02 -4.02
N PRO A 22 -6.45 -9.81 -5.32
CA PRO A 22 -5.72 -8.62 -5.79
C PRO A 22 -6.30 -7.30 -5.26
N PHE A 23 -7.63 -7.24 -5.11
CA PHE A 23 -8.31 -6.10 -4.51
C PHE A 23 -7.96 -5.93 -3.03
N ALA A 24 -7.95 -7.01 -2.24
CA ALA A 24 -7.57 -6.96 -0.83
C ALA A 24 -6.12 -6.51 -0.64
N ILE A 25 -5.21 -7.00 -1.49
CA ILE A 25 -3.80 -6.58 -1.53
C ILE A 25 -3.70 -5.07 -1.79
N GLU A 26 -4.35 -4.59 -2.85
CA GLU A 26 -4.31 -3.17 -3.22
C GLU A 26 -4.90 -2.27 -2.11
N ALA A 27 -6.06 -2.64 -1.57
CA ALA A 27 -6.73 -1.89 -0.51
C ALA A 27 -5.87 -1.84 0.76
N THR A 28 -5.24 -2.95 1.12
CA THR A 28 -4.33 -3.04 2.27
C THR A 28 -3.16 -2.08 2.08
N LEU A 29 -2.41 -2.22 0.98
CA LEU A 29 -1.26 -1.36 0.65
C LEU A 29 -1.63 0.13 0.65
N LYS A 30 -2.79 0.49 0.07
CA LYS A 30 -3.25 1.88 0.01
C LYS A 30 -3.59 2.44 1.38
N SER A 31 -4.21 1.63 2.23
CA SER A 31 -4.71 2.07 3.54
C SER A 31 -3.65 2.17 4.63
N THR A 32 -2.53 1.45 4.49
CA THR A 32 -1.43 1.44 5.48
C THR A 32 -0.26 2.34 5.08
N ALA A 33 -0.26 2.86 3.84
CA ALA A 33 0.84 3.66 3.33
C ALA A 33 1.16 4.89 4.21
N THR A 34 2.46 5.10 4.43
CA THR A 34 2.99 6.25 5.17
C THR A 34 3.07 7.48 4.26
N ARG A 35 2.46 8.58 4.70
CA ARG A 35 2.46 9.86 3.98
C ARG A 35 3.75 10.63 4.26
N TYR A 36 4.31 11.28 3.24
CA TYR A 36 5.52 12.10 3.35
C TYR A 36 5.42 13.40 2.55
N THR A 37 6.19 14.41 2.95
CA THR A 37 6.00 15.81 2.49
C THR A 37 6.76 16.16 1.21
N ASP A 38 7.83 15.44 0.85
CA ASP A 38 8.56 15.67 -0.40
C ASP A 38 7.62 15.45 -1.60
N GLY A 39 7.60 16.34 -2.60
CA GLY A 39 6.65 16.28 -3.72
C GLY A 39 5.31 17.00 -3.49
N ALA A 40 4.31 16.70 -4.33
CA ALA A 40 3.01 17.41 -4.31
C ALA A 40 2.18 17.10 -3.05
N ALA A 41 1.26 18.00 -2.72
CA ALA A 41 0.39 17.84 -1.55
C ALA A 41 -0.64 16.72 -1.76
N TYR A 42 -0.91 15.95 -0.68
CA TYR A 42 -2.01 15.00 -0.70
C TYR A 42 -3.36 15.73 -0.70
N SER A 43 -4.28 15.24 -1.51
CA SER A 43 -5.69 15.67 -1.52
C SER A 43 -6.61 14.48 -1.31
N GLN A 44 -7.77 14.72 -0.70
CA GLN A 44 -8.78 13.69 -0.51
C GLN A 44 -9.41 13.34 -1.86
N GLN A 45 -9.39 12.07 -2.23
CA GLN A 45 -10.08 11.52 -3.39
C GLN A 45 -10.77 10.22 -3.00
N GLY A 46 -12.11 10.25 -2.96
CA GLY A 46 -12.91 9.14 -2.44
C GLY A 46 -12.52 8.83 -0.99
N ASN A 47 -12.12 7.58 -0.74
CA ASN A 47 -11.76 7.10 0.60
C ASN A 47 -10.26 7.27 0.94
N TYR A 48 -9.45 7.85 0.05
CA TYR A 48 -8.00 7.93 0.24
C TYR A 48 -7.49 9.37 0.13
N LEU A 49 -6.43 9.66 0.88
CA LEU A 49 -5.55 10.79 0.59
C LEU A 49 -4.55 10.34 -0.47
N THR A 50 -4.46 11.08 -1.57
CA THR A 50 -3.58 10.74 -2.68
C THR A 50 -2.85 11.97 -3.21
N SER A 51 -1.65 11.76 -3.72
CA SER A 51 -0.88 12.73 -4.50
C SER A 51 -0.56 12.16 -5.87
N PHE A 52 -0.47 13.02 -6.88
CA PHE A 52 -0.23 12.59 -8.26
C PHE A 52 1.10 11.84 -8.42
N ASP A 53 2.14 12.29 -7.74
CA ASP A 53 3.50 11.76 -7.77
C ASP A 53 3.75 10.62 -6.77
N LYS A 54 2.93 10.50 -5.72
CA LYS A 54 3.18 9.58 -4.59
C LYS A 54 2.08 8.56 -4.33
N GLY A 55 0.97 8.62 -5.07
CA GLY A 55 -0.22 7.82 -4.76
C GLY A 55 -0.65 8.04 -3.32
N THR A 56 -0.95 6.96 -2.59
CA THR A 56 -1.34 7.00 -1.17
C THR A 56 -0.15 7.12 -0.21
N GLY A 57 1.09 7.03 -0.70
CA GLY A 57 2.31 7.17 0.10
C GLY A 57 3.30 6.02 -0.07
N LEU A 58 4.28 5.99 0.83
CA LEU A 58 5.29 4.95 0.88
C LEU A 58 4.68 3.69 1.53
N VAL A 59 4.93 2.52 0.95
CA VAL A 59 4.38 1.26 1.48
C VAL A 59 4.94 0.98 2.88
N ASP A 60 4.05 0.78 3.84
CA ASP A 60 4.36 0.21 5.16
C ASP A 60 4.10 -1.30 5.12
N VAL A 61 5.18 -2.08 5.03
CA VAL A 61 5.12 -3.54 4.89
C VAL A 61 4.61 -4.20 6.17
N ILE A 62 5.04 -3.71 7.34
CA ILE A 62 4.65 -4.31 8.62
C ILE A 62 3.17 -4.06 8.87
N GLY A 63 2.72 -2.80 8.74
CA GLY A 63 1.31 -2.47 8.87
C GLY A 63 0.44 -3.18 7.83
N ALA A 64 0.93 -3.42 6.62
CA ALA A 64 0.22 -4.18 5.59
C ALA A 64 0.10 -5.67 5.93
N VAL A 65 1.16 -6.31 6.42
CA VAL A 65 1.14 -7.73 6.85
C VAL A 65 0.20 -7.92 8.04
N ASP A 66 0.28 -7.06 9.05
CA ASP A 66 -0.60 -7.11 10.21
C ASP A 66 -2.08 -6.98 9.81
N LYS A 67 -2.36 -6.13 8.83
CA LYS A 67 -3.73 -5.89 8.34
C LYS A 67 -4.28 -7.01 7.47
N ILE A 68 -3.48 -7.62 6.61
CA ILE A 68 -3.96 -8.69 5.70
C ILE A 68 -4.16 -10.02 6.45
N ALA A 69 -3.43 -10.23 7.54
CA ALA A 69 -3.51 -11.45 8.35
C ALA A 69 -4.61 -11.41 9.43
N ALA A 70 -5.26 -10.26 9.64
CA ALA A 70 -6.30 -10.03 10.64
C ALA A 70 -7.71 -10.30 10.08
#